data_AF-A0A944CNG5-F1
#
_entry.id   AF-A0A944CNG5-F1
#
_cell.length_a   1.000
_cell.length_b   1.000
_cell.length_c   1.000
_cell.angle_alpha   90.00
_cell.angle_beta   90.00
_cell.angle_gamma   90.00
#
_symmetry.space_group_name_H-M   'P 1'
#
loop_
_entity.id
_entity.type
_entity.pdbx_description
1 polymer ?
#
loop_
_entity_poly.entity_id
_entity_poly.type
_entity_poly.pdbx_seq_one_letter_code
_entity_poly.pdbx_strand_id
1 'polypeptide(L)'
;MEEQLKKLKSGLKDELTGLEYNARMKRNVIRRFEEKEKHRGSWFRGVVPAGLSLALLVVFSLGIYWLVDSNYSKNLGETPPAKEEAPVAEAPEEEKPELIVPPYVPDGYVFKHTHTNEDLYEHLYIYGQNEGDYFAYIMRENKPDFPVPDTPIELAQGLNGHINKVSEEHIFLTWQDEGMYQIVERKGSMPESEFYKIAEAILKAKGHEPLLDELIREEEVVISFEEQQAVELLVKYNTLRKEVSEDATGEPGNKFVSYNSKEQLYQLFDSFMTRQAVEDYVEIRVYEENGGLYMDGMEDVRNFWSDKPYEFTKVSDSEYKLVQVQEGDMNGREIFFATFKNFSGVWKINTITTENDNSTPWLSSAGATDLLGDYHNRLEEIFKDAADAPDRKFKTYKSLEEINKNFADIATGDFLKKHLEDLVAEKPDGLYLVSDEAPSRYSYDFRSDLTRTSDTDYKLTQSQENNLYYTAEFVLQNGKWLINNIVTTQLN
;
A
#
# COMPACT_ATOMS: atom_id res chain seq x y z
N MET A 1 -21.76 -2.36 45.70
CA MET A 1 -21.12 -2.70 44.41
C MET A 1 -20.26 -3.97 44.55
N GLU A 2 -19.38 -4.06 45.55
CA GLU A 2 -18.58 -5.27 45.81
C GLU A 2 -19.40 -6.53 46.10
N GLU A 3 -20.50 -6.43 46.87
CA GLU A 3 -21.38 -7.59 47.09
C GLU A 3 -22.07 -8.08 45.82
N GLN A 4 -22.46 -7.16 44.91
CA GLN A 4 -23.05 -7.53 43.63
C GLN A 4 -22.00 -8.20 42.71
N LEU A 5 -20.75 -7.74 42.74
CA LEU A 5 -19.61 -8.37 42.06
C LEU A 5 -19.29 -9.76 42.63
N LYS A 6 -19.33 -9.94 43.96
CA LYS A 6 -19.15 -11.25 44.61
C LYS A 6 -20.24 -12.24 44.22
N LYS A 7 -21.50 -11.77 44.15
CA LYS A 7 -22.67 -12.58 43.78
C LYS A 7 -22.66 -12.99 42.30
N LEU A 8 -22.22 -12.11 41.41
CA LEU A 8 -21.98 -12.42 39.99
C LEU A 8 -20.85 -13.44 39.82
N LYS A 9 -19.74 -13.27 40.56
CA LYS A 9 -18.56 -14.14 40.47
C LYS A 9 -18.81 -15.55 41.01
N SER A 10 -19.72 -15.71 41.99
CA SER A 10 -20.09 -17.03 42.50
C SER A 10 -21.06 -17.77 41.58
N GLY A 11 -21.96 -17.07 40.87
CA GLY A 11 -22.90 -17.70 39.92
C GLY A 11 -22.22 -18.18 38.62
N LEU A 12 -21.23 -17.43 38.13
CA LEU A 12 -20.50 -17.77 36.91
C LEU A 12 -19.49 -18.91 37.07
N LYS A 13 -19.10 -19.24 38.31
CA LYS A 13 -18.00 -20.18 38.55
C LYS A 13 -18.36 -21.63 38.21
N ASP A 14 -19.63 -21.99 38.38
CA ASP A 14 -20.12 -23.35 38.11
C ASP A 14 -20.58 -23.53 36.65
N GLU A 15 -21.02 -22.45 35.98
CA GLU A 15 -21.40 -22.47 34.55
C GLU A 15 -20.21 -22.39 33.59
N LEU A 16 -19.04 -21.92 34.06
CA LEU A 16 -17.82 -21.81 33.25
C LEU A 16 -16.88 -23.02 33.38
N THR A 17 -17.08 -23.88 34.39
CA THR A 17 -16.34 -25.14 34.51
C THR A 17 -16.76 -26.12 33.42
N GLY A 18 -15.96 -26.21 32.36
CA GLY A 18 -16.20 -27.06 31.18
C GLY A 18 -16.44 -26.29 29.88
N LEU A 19 -16.44 -24.96 29.93
CA LEU A 19 -16.58 -24.13 28.73
C LEU A 19 -15.20 -23.98 28.06
N GLU A 20 -14.92 -24.83 27.08
CA GLU A 20 -13.74 -24.68 26.22
C GLU A 20 -13.99 -23.59 25.18
N TYR A 21 -13.15 -22.55 25.23
CA TYR A 21 -13.15 -21.51 24.21
C TYR A 21 -12.61 -22.08 22.89
N ASN A 22 -13.51 -22.43 21.97
CA ASN A 22 -13.11 -22.78 20.63
C ASN A 22 -12.52 -21.56 19.88
N ALA A 23 -11.76 -21.82 18.82
CA ALA A 23 -11.07 -20.77 18.06
C ALA A 23 -12.03 -19.70 17.51
N ARG A 24 -13.28 -20.05 17.20
CA ARG A 24 -14.32 -19.11 16.73
C ARG A 24 -14.76 -18.15 17.84
N MET A 25 -14.93 -18.62 19.07
CA MET A 25 -15.29 -17.79 20.23
C MET A 25 -14.14 -16.84 20.60
N LYS A 26 -12.88 -17.30 20.54
CA LYS A 26 -11.71 -16.43 20.75
C LYS A 26 -11.63 -15.31 19.71
N ARG A 27 -11.78 -15.64 18.42
CA ARG A 27 -11.81 -14.65 17.33
C ARG A 27 -12.96 -13.65 17.48
N ASN A 28 -14.17 -14.10 17.82
CA ASN A 28 -15.31 -13.21 18.04
C ASN A 28 -15.12 -12.28 19.25
N VAL A 29 -14.42 -12.73 20.29
CA VAL A 29 -14.09 -11.89 21.45
C VAL A 29 -13.04 -10.84 21.08
N ILE A 30 -11.96 -11.24 20.40
CA ILE A 30 -10.91 -10.32 19.93
C ILE A 30 -11.49 -9.26 18.98
N ARG A 31 -12.26 -9.69 17.97
CA ARG A 31 -12.93 -8.78 17.03
C ARG A 31 -13.83 -7.76 17.74
N ARG A 32 -14.55 -8.18 18.79
CA ARG A 32 -15.38 -7.26 19.60
C ARG A 32 -14.57 -6.25 20.42
N PHE A 33 -13.33 -6.55 20.78
CA PHE A 33 -12.44 -5.59 21.44
C PHE A 33 -11.89 -4.59 20.42
N GLU A 34 -11.47 -5.04 19.24
CA GLU A 34 -10.97 -4.20 18.15
C GLU A 34 -12.07 -3.27 17.58
N GLU A 35 -13.28 -3.78 17.37
CA GLU A 35 -14.45 -2.99 16.97
C GLU A 35 -14.84 -1.93 18.03
N LYS A 36 -14.67 -2.25 19.32
CA LYS A 36 -14.93 -1.29 20.42
C LYS A 36 -13.86 -0.22 20.56
N GLU A 37 -12.61 -0.50 20.18
CA GLU A 37 -11.55 0.50 20.12
C GLU A 37 -11.77 1.47 18.95
N LYS A 38 -12.28 0.99 17.81
CA LYS A 38 -12.60 1.85 16.65
C LYS A 38 -13.81 2.78 16.87
N HIS A 39 -14.76 2.44 17.75
CA HIS A 39 -15.96 3.26 18.02
C HIS A 39 -15.85 4.22 19.22
N ARG A 40 -14.73 4.28 19.93
CA ARG A 40 -14.55 5.27 21.02
C ARG A 40 -13.98 6.57 20.48
N GLY A 41 -14.87 7.37 19.91
CA GLY A 41 -14.65 8.79 19.67
C GLY A 41 -14.13 9.50 20.93
N SER A 42 -13.01 10.19 20.75
CA SER A 42 -12.25 11.20 21.51
C SER A 42 -12.76 11.86 22.82
N TRP A 43 -13.82 11.41 23.51
CA TRP A 43 -14.43 12.19 24.60
C TRP A 43 -14.27 11.67 26.04
N PHE A 44 -13.47 10.62 26.28
CA PHE A 44 -13.11 10.21 27.66
C PHE A 44 -11.60 10.03 27.83
N ARG A 45 -10.85 11.14 27.92
CA ARG A 45 -9.57 11.16 28.63
C ARG A 45 -9.83 11.63 30.06
N GLY A 46 -9.85 10.68 31.00
CA GLY A 46 -9.97 10.97 32.42
C GLY A 46 -9.88 9.71 33.28
N VAL A 47 -8.67 9.40 33.74
CA VAL A 47 -8.33 8.50 34.85
C VAL A 47 -8.53 7.00 34.60
N VAL A 48 -7.50 6.36 34.02
CA VAL A 48 -7.20 4.95 34.31
C VAL A 48 -6.29 4.94 35.56
N PRO A 49 -6.59 4.19 36.63
CA PRO A 49 -5.76 4.18 37.83
C PRO A 49 -4.38 3.56 37.52
N ALA A 50 -3.31 4.33 37.72
CA ALA A 50 -1.93 3.92 37.43
C ALA A 50 -1.51 2.60 38.11
N GLY A 51 -2.19 2.18 39.17
CA GLY A 51 -1.87 0.95 39.93
C GLY A 51 -2.05 -0.36 39.17
N LEU A 52 -2.92 -0.43 38.15
CA LEU A 52 -3.18 -1.69 37.43
C LEU A 52 -2.09 -2.02 36.40
N SER A 53 -1.42 -1.00 35.85
CA SER A 53 -0.28 -1.18 34.93
C SER A 53 1.00 -1.60 35.66
N LEU A 54 1.24 -1.07 36.87
CA LEU A 54 2.44 -1.39 37.65
C LEU A 54 2.40 -2.83 38.18
N ALA A 55 1.24 -3.32 38.62
CA ALA A 55 1.08 -4.69 39.12
C ALA A 55 1.32 -5.74 38.02
N LEU A 56 0.90 -5.45 36.79
CA LEU A 56 1.12 -6.32 35.63
C LEU A 56 2.59 -6.38 35.23
N LEU A 57 3.29 -5.23 35.25
CA LEU A 57 4.73 -5.17 35.00
C LEU A 57 5.53 -5.97 36.04
N VAL A 58 5.23 -5.82 37.33
CA VAL A 58 5.94 -6.55 38.40
C VAL A 58 5.76 -8.07 38.30
N VAL A 59 4.54 -8.54 37.98
CA VAL A 59 4.28 -9.98 37.80
C VAL A 59 5.01 -10.53 36.58
N PHE A 60 5.07 -9.76 35.49
CA PHE A 60 5.77 -10.18 34.27
C PHE A 60 7.29 -10.22 34.47
N SER A 61 7.88 -9.23 35.15
CA SER A 61 9.32 -9.21 35.46
C SER A 61 9.75 -10.34 36.39
N LEU A 62 8.93 -10.67 37.40
CA LEU A 62 9.21 -11.80 38.30
C LEU A 62 9.11 -13.16 37.58
N GLY A 63 8.20 -13.30 36.61
CA GLY A 63 8.07 -14.50 35.78
C GLY A 63 9.29 -14.74 34.90
N ILE A 64 9.83 -13.69 34.27
CA ILE A 64 11.05 -13.78 33.44
C ILE A 64 12.28 -14.11 34.30
N TYR A 65 12.42 -13.47 35.47
CA TYR A 65 13.55 -13.73 36.38
C TYR A 65 13.58 -15.21 36.82
N TRP A 66 12.43 -15.79 37.14
CA TRP A 66 12.33 -17.21 37.53
C TRP A 66 12.68 -18.16 36.38
N LEU A 67 12.30 -17.83 35.15
CA LEU A 67 12.58 -18.65 33.95
C LEU A 67 14.08 -18.65 33.59
N VAL A 68 14.78 -17.53 33.80
CA VAL A 68 16.23 -17.41 33.56
C VAL A 68 17.02 -18.15 34.65
N ASP A 69 16.65 -17.98 35.93
CA ASP A 69 17.33 -18.63 37.05
C ASP A 69 17.20 -20.16 37.03
N SER A 70 16.02 -20.68 36.61
CA SER A 70 15.78 -22.13 36.55
C SER A 70 16.57 -22.86 35.46
N ASN A 71 17.05 -22.14 34.42
CA ASN A 71 17.74 -22.74 33.28
C ASN A 71 19.27 -22.59 33.33
N TYR A 72 19.81 -21.59 34.03
CA TYR A 72 21.26 -21.36 34.07
C TYR A 72 22.00 -22.10 35.19
N SER A 73 21.32 -22.48 36.26
CA SER A 73 21.96 -23.04 37.46
C SER A 73 22.23 -24.57 37.42
N LYS A 74 21.95 -25.25 36.30
CA LYS A 74 22.03 -26.73 36.21
C LYS A 74 23.15 -27.33 35.36
N ASN A 75 23.99 -26.55 34.68
CA ASN A 75 25.06 -27.10 33.83
C ASN A 75 26.42 -26.37 33.99
N LEU A 76 27.00 -26.41 35.19
CA LEU A 76 28.42 -26.16 35.39
C LEU A 76 29.03 -27.37 36.08
N GLY A 77 29.43 -28.35 35.26
CA GLY A 77 30.27 -29.45 35.69
C GLY A 77 31.71 -28.96 35.89
N GLU A 78 32.24 -29.19 37.09
CA GLU A 78 33.61 -28.86 37.49
C GLU A 78 34.62 -29.56 36.57
N THR A 79 35.49 -28.78 35.91
CA THR A 79 36.63 -29.31 35.15
C THR A 79 37.88 -29.29 36.03
N PRO A 80 38.75 -30.32 36.03
CA PRO A 80 39.91 -30.40 36.92
C PRO A 80 41.03 -29.43 36.50
N PRO A 81 41.89 -28.98 37.45
CA PRO A 81 42.98 -28.05 37.13
C PRO A 81 44.06 -28.75 36.29
N ALA A 82 44.38 -28.16 35.14
CA ALA A 82 45.48 -28.57 34.28
C ALA A 82 46.83 -28.16 34.89
N LYS A 83 47.82 -29.04 34.76
CA LYS A 83 49.21 -28.88 35.18
C LYS A 83 49.88 -27.73 34.41
N GLU A 84 50.59 -26.86 35.13
CA GLU A 84 51.58 -25.94 34.60
C GLU A 84 52.74 -26.71 33.95
N GLU A 85 52.90 -26.55 32.63
CA GLU A 85 54.15 -26.83 31.92
C GLU A 85 54.79 -25.52 31.46
N ALA A 86 56.12 -25.52 31.47
CA ALA A 86 57.01 -24.37 31.33
C ALA A 86 56.94 -23.70 29.94
N PRO A 87 57.31 -22.40 29.83
CA PRO A 87 57.10 -21.60 28.63
C PRO A 87 58.00 -22.06 27.48
N VAL A 88 57.37 -22.56 26.42
CA VAL A 88 57.99 -22.70 25.09
C VAL A 88 57.89 -21.33 24.44
N ALA A 89 58.99 -20.84 23.85
CA ALA A 89 59.01 -19.57 23.15
C ALA A 89 57.96 -19.58 22.02
N GLU A 90 56.89 -18.80 22.21
CA GLU A 90 55.81 -18.62 21.25
C GLU A 90 56.39 -18.07 19.94
N ALA A 91 56.23 -18.85 18.86
CA ALA A 91 56.29 -18.29 17.52
C ALA A 91 55.24 -17.17 17.46
N PRO A 92 55.49 -16.04 16.76
CA PRO A 92 54.51 -14.97 16.65
C PRO A 92 53.17 -15.57 16.23
N GLU A 93 52.17 -15.46 17.11
CA GLU A 93 50.81 -15.90 16.79
C GLU A 93 50.41 -15.14 15.52
N GLU A 94 50.25 -15.88 14.42
CA GLU A 94 49.65 -15.32 13.22
C GLU A 94 48.24 -14.87 13.61
N GLU A 95 48.03 -13.55 13.66
CA GLU A 95 46.73 -12.96 13.98
C GLU A 95 45.71 -13.53 12.99
N LYS A 96 44.81 -14.37 13.49
CA LYS A 96 43.74 -14.95 12.69
C LYS A 96 42.87 -13.81 12.16
N PRO A 97 42.51 -13.83 10.87
CA PRO A 97 41.71 -12.75 10.29
C PRO A 97 40.33 -12.70 10.96
N GLU A 98 39.87 -11.48 11.28
CA GLU A 98 38.63 -11.27 12.02
C GLU A 98 37.42 -11.24 11.08
N LEU A 99 36.41 -12.07 11.38
CA LEU A 99 35.12 -12.05 10.67
C LEU A 99 34.31 -10.84 11.14
N ILE A 100 34.25 -9.80 10.30
CA ILE A 100 33.44 -8.61 10.60
C ILE A 100 31.95 -8.88 10.45
N VAL A 101 31.14 -8.20 11.27
CA VAL A 101 29.69 -8.13 11.08
C VAL A 101 29.41 -7.22 9.88
N PRO A 102 28.69 -7.68 8.83
CA PRO A 102 28.31 -6.82 7.71
C PRO A 102 27.68 -5.51 8.19
N PRO A 103 28.22 -4.34 7.81
CA PRO A 103 27.69 -3.05 8.26
C PRO A 103 26.30 -2.73 7.69
N TYR A 104 25.94 -3.37 6.58
CA TYR A 104 24.64 -3.25 5.93
C TYR A 104 23.90 -4.59 5.99
N VAL A 105 22.67 -4.55 6.47
CA VAL A 105 21.74 -5.68 6.51
C VAL A 105 20.42 -5.19 5.93
N PRO A 106 19.92 -5.76 4.82
CA PRO A 106 18.66 -5.34 4.23
C PRO A 106 17.48 -5.51 5.18
N ASP A 107 16.46 -4.66 5.01
CA ASP A 107 15.26 -4.70 5.85
C ASP A 107 14.59 -6.08 5.84
N GLY A 108 14.20 -6.54 7.03
CA GLY A 108 13.57 -7.85 7.23
C GLY A 108 14.53 -9.03 7.37
N TYR A 109 15.83 -8.86 7.10
CA TYR A 109 16.85 -9.87 7.41
C TYR A 109 17.31 -9.77 8.86
N VAL A 110 17.40 -10.91 9.54
CA VAL A 110 17.78 -11.00 10.95
C VAL A 110 18.96 -11.96 11.10
N PHE A 111 19.95 -11.55 11.90
CA PHE A 111 21.09 -12.39 12.25
C PHE A 111 20.62 -13.67 12.96
N LYS A 112 21.04 -14.84 12.45
CA LYS A 112 20.66 -16.15 13.01
C LYS A 112 21.76 -16.74 13.87
N HIS A 113 22.99 -16.86 13.34
CA HIS A 113 24.12 -17.42 14.09
C HIS A 113 25.47 -17.10 13.44
N THR A 114 26.53 -17.31 14.24
CA THR A 114 27.92 -17.40 13.76
C THR A 114 28.34 -18.86 13.80
N HIS A 115 28.91 -19.37 12.70
CA HIS A 115 29.57 -20.68 12.68
C HIS A 115 31.09 -20.48 12.55
N THR A 116 31.86 -21.07 13.46
CA THR A 116 33.32 -21.07 13.42
C THR A 116 33.84 -22.50 13.56
N ASN A 117 34.42 -23.03 12.49
CA ASN A 117 35.30 -24.20 12.49
C ASN A 117 36.70 -23.72 12.07
N GLU A 118 37.78 -24.46 12.36
CA GLU A 118 39.17 -24.00 12.23
C GLU A 118 39.45 -23.23 10.91
N ASP A 119 38.86 -23.69 9.80
CA ASP A 119 39.05 -23.12 8.45
C ASP A 119 37.81 -22.40 7.88
N LEU A 120 36.74 -22.19 8.68
CA LEU A 120 35.47 -21.65 8.23
C LEU A 120 34.85 -20.70 9.26
N TYR A 121 34.59 -19.46 8.86
CA TYR A 121 33.88 -18.46 9.64
C TYR A 121 32.67 -17.98 8.84
N GLU A 122 31.48 -17.96 9.45
CA GLU A 122 30.23 -17.61 8.76
C GLU A 122 29.33 -16.75 9.64
N HIS A 123 28.78 -15.68 9.06
CA HIS A 123 27.63 -14.94 9.58
C HIS A 123 26.41 -15.17 8.69
N LEU A 124 25.36 -15.82 9.23
CA LEU A 124 24.11 -16.11 8.51
C LEU A 124 22.97 -15.16 8.91
N TYR A 125 22.29 -14.61 7.91
CA TYR A 125 21.12 -13.73 8.06
C TYR A 125 19.94 -14.29 7.30
N ILE A 126 18.77 -14.39 7.95
CA ILE A 126 17.55 -14.98 7.35
C ILE A 126 16.45 -13.94 7.28
N TYR A 127 15.68 -13.95 6.19
CA TYR A 127 14.50 -13.10 6.02
C TYR A 127 13.36 -13.57 6.93
N GLY A 128 12.86 -12.69 7.79
CA GLY A 128 11.91 -13.06 8.85
C GLY A 128 10.59 -13.67 8.35
N GLN A 129 10.18 -13.40 7.10
CA GLN A 129 8.95 -13.95 6.53
C GLN A 129 9.17 -15.25 5.73
N ASN A 130 10.40 -15.58 5.37
CA ASN A 130 10.72 -16.78 4.60
C ASN A 130 12.10 -17.31 5.00
N GLU A 131 12.13 -18.40 5.77
CA GLU A 131 13.40 -19.00 6.20
C GLU A 131 14.26 -19.55 5.05
N GLY A 132 13.68 -19.75 3.86
CA GLY A 132 14.41 -20.13 2.65
C GLY A 132 15.24 -18.99 2.06
N ASP A 133 14.92 -17.75 2.41
CA ASP A 133 15.58 -16.55 1.91
C ASP A 133 16.64 -16.10 2.92
N TYR A 134 17.89 -16.11 2.51
CA TYR A 134 19.01 -15.77 3.38
C TYR A 134 20.16 -15.11 2.61
N PHE A 135 21.04 -14.47 3.36
CA PHE A 135 22.40 -14.19 2.89
C PHE A 135 23.41 -14.59 3.95
N ALA A 136 24.63 -14.91 3.52
CA ALA A 136 25.73 -15.28 4.39
C ALA A 136 27.00 -14.53 4.00
N TYR A 137 27.81 -14.18 4.99
CA TYR A 137 29.18 -13.73 4.79
C TYR A 137 30.13 -14.77 5.37
N ILE A 138 30.97 -15.35 4.52
CA ILE A 138 31.78 -16.53 4.81
C ILE A 138 33.26 -16.24 4.54
N MET A 139 34.13 -16.69 5.43
CA MET A 139 35.59 -16.70 5.28
C MET A 139 36.12 -18.12 5.37
N ARG A 140 36.96 -18.53 4.42
CA ARG A 140 37.57 -19.87 4.41
C ARG A 140 38.92 -19.92 3.69
N GLU A 141 39.79 -20.84 4.09
CA GLU A 141 41.14 -20.98 3.48
C GLU A 141 41.10 -21.48 2.04
N ASN A 142 40.22 -22.44 1.76
CA ASN A 142 40.18 -23.14 0.48
C ASN A 142 39.20 -22.46 -0.49
N LYS A 143 39.56 -22.32 -1.77
CA LYS A 143 38.65 -21.81 -2.80
C LYS A 143 37.37 -22.65 -2.84
N PRO A 144 36.17 -22.05 -2.81
CA PRO A 144 34.92 -22.77 -3.06
C PRO A 144 34.90 -23.36 -4.47
N ASP A 145 34.41 -24.60 -4.58
CA ASP A 145 34.18 -25.28 -5.84
C ASP A 145 32.73 -25.05 -6.25
N PHE A 146 32.51 -24.13 -7.18
CA PHE A 146 31.18 -23.78 -7.67
C PHE A 146 30.87 -24.56 -8.96
N PRO A 147 29.63 -25.05 -9.14
CA PRO A 147 29.25 -25.83 -10.32
C PRO A 147 29.00 -24.98 -11.58
N VAL A 148 29.35 -23.69 -11.56
CA VAL A 148 29.05 -22.71 -12.61
C VAL A 148 30.29 -21.88 -12.99
N PRO A 149 30.32 -21.27 -14.18
CA PRO A 149 31.46 -20.45 -14.61
C PRO A 149 31.66 -19.21 -13.72
N ASP A 150 32.91 -19.01 -13.30
CA ASP A 150 33.40 -17.81 -12.61
C ASP A 150 33.33 -16.60 -13.57
N THR A 151 32.48 -15.60 -13.29
CA THR A 151 32.50 -14.32 -14.02
C THR A 151 33.42 -13.34 -13.29
N PRO A 152 34.59 -12.97 -13.83
CA PRO A 152 35.52 -12.09 -13.14
C PRO A 152 34.95 -10.67 -13.03
N ILE A 153 35.22 -10.03 -11.88
CA ILE A 153 34.81 -8.65 -11.59
C ILE A 153 35.89 -7.92 -10.79
N GLU A 154 36.10 -6.63 -11.07
CA GLU A 154 36.92 -5.77 -10.23
C GLU A 154 36.06 -5.21 -9.09
N LEU A 155 36.39 -5.56 -7.85
CA LEU A 155 35.60 -5.18 -6.67
C LEU A 155 36.03 -3.85 -6.07
N ALA A 156 37.33 -3.59 -6.11
CA ALA A 156 37.99 -2.36 -5.68
C ALA A 156 39.31 -2.26 -6.44
N GLN A 157 39.99 -1.11 -6.38
CA GLN A 157 41.25 -0.91 -7.10
C GLN A 157 42.29 -2.00 -6.75
N GLY A 158 42.57 -2.88 -7.71
CA GLY A 158 43.53 -3.99 -7.53
C GLY A 158 43.00 -5.20 -6.77
N LEU A 159 41.72 -5.18 -6.34
CA LEU A 159 41.03 -6.30 -5.71
C LEU A 159 40.06 -6.93 -6.71
N ASN A 160 40.39 -8.13 -7.17
CA ASN A 160 39.56 -8.88 -8.12
C ASN A 160 38.74 -9.94 -7.40
N GLY A 161 37.51 -10.13 -7.86
CA GLY A 161 36.60 -11.17 -7.41
C GLY A 161 35.96 -11.93 -8.57
N HIS A 162 35.04 -12.81 -8.22
CA HIS A 162 34.24 -13.57 -9.16
C HIS A 162 32.78 -13.61 -8.71
N ILE A 163 31.87 -13.39 -9.64
CA ILE A 163 30.45 -13.64 -9.48
C ILE A 163 30.13 -15.02 -10.04
N ASN A 164 29.44 -15.83 -9.23
CA ASN A 164 28.94 -17.15 -9.60
C ASN A 164 27.42 -17.16 -9.42
N LYS A 165 26.67 -17.12 -10.53
CA LYS A 165 25.21 -17.21 -10.53
C LYS A 165 24.81 -18.67 -10.76
N VAL A 166 24.45 -19.37 -9.68
CA VAL A 166 23.95 -20.75 -9.77
C VAL A 166 22.52 -20.77 -10.31
N SER A 167 21.71 -19.79 -9.91
CA SER A 167 20.39 -19.47 -10.45
C SER A 167 20.07 -17.99 -10.23
N GLU A 168 18.93 -17.52 -10.74
CA GLU A 168 18.39 -16.17 -10.46
C GLU A 168 18.18 -15.91 -8.96
N GLU A 169 18.02 -16.96 -8.16
CA GLU A 169 17.80 -16.87 -6.72
C GLU A 169 19.05 -17.21 -5.92
N HIS A 170 20.13 -17.71 -6.53
CA HIS A 170 21.32 -18.20 -5.82
C HIS A 170 22.62 -17.66 -6.43
N ILE A 171 23.23 -16.71 -5.74
CA ILE A 171 24.39 -15.95 -6.23
C ILE A 171 25.49 -15.96 -5.17
N PHE A 172 26.73 -16.07 -5.63
CA PHE A 172 27.94 -15.91 -4.81
C PHE A 172 28.83 -14.82 -5.38
N LEU A 173 29.40 -14.00 -4.49
CA LEU A 173 30.49 -13.08 -4.79
C LEU A 173 31.71 -13.51 -3.98
N THR A 174 32.78 -13.89 -4.65
CA THR A 174 34.00 -14.41 -3.99
C THR A 174 35.23 -13.58 -4.33
N TRP A 175 36.04 -13.26 -3.34
CA TRP A 175 37.37 -12.65 -3.53
C TRP A 175 38.38 -13.19 -2.52
N GLN A 176 39.66 -12.85 -2.70
CA GLN A 176 40.70 -13.22 -1.77
C GLN A 176 41.19 -11.97 -1.04
N ASP A 177 41.21 -12.01 0.30
CA ASP A 177 41.70 -10.93 1.15
C ASP A 177 42.21 -11.52 2.47
N GLU A 178 43.22 -10.90 3.08
CA GLU A 178 43.82 -11.36 4.36
C GLU A 178 44.23 -12.85 4.35
N GLY A 179 44.65 -13.36 3.19
CA GLY A 179 45.05 -14.77 3.03
C GLY A 179 43.89 -15.77 2.93
N MET A 180 42.63 -15.31 3.01
CA MET A 180 41.42 -16.13 3.00
C MET A 180 40.55 -15.83 1.78
N TYR A 181 39.70 -16.79 1.40
CA TYR A 181 38.57 -16.51 0.51
C TYR A 181 37.42 -15.92 1.30
N GLN A 182 36.94 -14.79 0.82
CA GLN A 182 35.82 -14.02 1.31
C GLN A 182 34.64 -14.26 0.37
N ILE A 183 33.48 -14.62 0.91
CA ILE A 183 32.31 -15.01 0.11
C ILE A 183 31.07 -14.32 0.67
N VAL A 184 30.36 -13.59 -0.18
CA VAL A 184 28.97 -13.20 0.09
C VAL A 184 28.07 -14.12 -0.71
N GLU A 185 27.21 -14.86 -0.02
CA GLU A 185 26.21 -15.76 -0.61
C GLU A 185 24.82 -15.19 -0.41
N ARG A 186 23.99 -15.26 -1.44
CA ARG A 186 22.55 -14.92 -1.38
C ARG A 186 21.74 -16.08 -1.91
N LYS A 187 20.71 -16.48 -1.16
CA LYS A 187 19.66 -17.39 -1.62
C LYS A 187 18.27 -16.78 -1.42
N GLY A 188 17.40 -16.87 -2.41
CA GLY A 188 16.00 -16.42 -2.33
C GLY A 188 15.72 -15.14 -3.11
N SER A 189 14.73 -14.37 -2.65
CA SER A 189 14.12 -13.27 -3.41
C SER A 189 14.78 -11.89 -3.28
N MET A 190 15.86 -11.77 -2.49
CA MET A 190 16.59 -10.50 -2.33
C MET A 190 17.06 -9.96 -3.69
N PRO A 191 16.83 -8.69 -4.05
CA PRO A 191 17.35 -8.07 -5.28
C PRO A 191 18.89 -8.17 -5.41
N GLU A 192 19.46 -8.20 -6.62
CA GLU A 192 20.93 -8.26 -6.75
C GLU A 192 21.61 -6.99 -6.21
N SER A 193 20.97 -5.84 -6.36
CA SER A 193 21.38 -4.53 -5.87
C SER A 193 21.55 -4.51 -4.36
N GLU A 194 20.61 -5.12 -3.62
CA GLU A 194 20.73 -5.32 -2.17
C GLU A 194 21.91 -6.24 -1.82
N PHE A 195 22.11 -7.30 -2.60
CA PHE A 195 23.27 -8.17 -2.47
C PHE A 195 24.60 -7.45 -2.73
N TYR A 196 24.69 -6.59 -3.75
CA TYR A 196 25.88 -5.78 -4.04
C TYR A 196 26.11 -4.72 -2.96
N LYS A 197 25.07 -4.13 -2.36
CA LYS A 197 25.20 -3.22 -1.20
C LYS A 197 25.79 -3.92 0.03
N ILE A 198 25.44 -5.19 0.28
CA ILE A 198 26.06 -5.98 1.36
C ILE A 198 27.55 -6.13 1.11
N ALA A 199 27.93 -6.57 -0.10
CA ALA A 199 29.33 -6.72 -0.48
C ALA A 199 30.10 -5.39 -0.40
N GLU A 200 29.50 -4.32 -0.91
CA GLU A 200 30.06 -2.96 -0.86
C GLU A 200 30.34 -2.52 0.59
N ALA A 201 29.39 -2.74 1.50
CA ALA A 201 29.55 -2.39 2.91
C ALA A 201 30.67 -3.20 3.60
N ILE A 202 30.80 -4.49 3.28
CA ILE A 202 31.88 -5.34 3.78
C ILE A 202 33.24 -4.84 3.27
N LEU A 203 33.35 -4.56 1.96
CA LEU A 203 34.56 -4.02 1.35
C LEU A 203 34.99 -2.69 1.99
N LYS A 204 34.04 -1.75 2.19
CA LYS A 204 34.29 -0.48 2.89
C LYS A 204 34.77 -0.68 4.32
N ALA A 205 34.17 -1.61 5.06
CA ALA A 205 34.60 -1.92 6.43
C ALA A 205 35.99 -2.55 6.49
N LYS A 206 36.43 -3.24 5.44
CA LYS A 206 37.80 -3.74 5.28
C LYS A 206 38.78 -2.70 4.69
N GLY A 207 38.33 -1.46 4.47
CA GLY A 207 39.18 -0.36 4.01
C GLY A 207 39.40 -0.31 2.50
N HIS A 208 38.62 -1.05 1.72
CA HIS A 208 38.62 -0.97 0.26
C HIS A 208 37.66 0.12 -0.23
N GLU A 209 37.97 0.76 -1.35
CA GLU A 209 37.04 1.65 -2.07
C GLU A 209 36.35 0.84 -3.19
N PRO A 210 35.08 0.45 -3.01
CA PRO A 210 34.43 -0.49 -3.91
C PRO A 210 34.04 0.14 -5.25
N LEU A 211 34.03 -0.68 -6.30
CA LEU A 211 33.67 -0.33 -7.68
C LEU A 211 32.35 -1.01 -8.11
N LEU A 212 31.44 -1.25 -7.15
CA LEU A 212 30.17 -1.96 -7.38
C LEU A 212 29.02 -1.01 -7.78
N ASP A 213 29.24 0.29 -7.81
CA ASP A 213 28.23 1.32 -8.11
C ASP A 213 27.53 1.09 -9.46
N GLU A 214 28.26 0.66 -10.49
CA GLU A 214 27.69 0.41 -11.82
C GLU A 214 26.72 -0.78 -11.78
N LEU A 215 27.06 -1.85 -11.06
CA LEU A 215 26.17 -3.01 -10.90
C LEU A 215 24.92 -2.68 -10.08
N ILE A 216 25.07 -1.85 -9.06
CA ILE A 216 23.95 -1.37 -8.26
C ILE A 216 23.01 -0.52 -9.13
N ARG A 217 23.56 0.34 -10.00
CA ARG A 217 22.78 1.21 -10.90
C ARG A 217 22.18 0.50 -12.11
N GLU A 218 22.85 -0.49 -12.69
CA GLU A 218 22.35 -1.22 -13.86
C GLU A 218 21.10 -2.03 -13.56
N GLU A 219 20.91 -2.48 -12.32
CA GLU A 219 19.67 -3.13 -11.89
C GLU A 219 18.58 -2.12 -11.48
N GLU A 220 18.96 -0.90 -11.09
CA GLU A 220 18.04 0.23 -10.87
C GLU A 220 17.50 0.86 -12.18
N VAL A 221 17.44 0.10 -13.29
CA VAL A 221 16.57 0.48 -14.40
C VAL A 221 15.15 0.39 -13.87
N VAL A 222 14.67 1.51 -13.33
CA VAL A 222 13.30 1.71 -12.86
C VAL A 222 12.40 1.41 -14.04
N ILE A 223 11.88 0.17 -14.09
CA ILE A 223 10.83 -0.20 -15.03
C ILE A 223 9.68 0.72 -14.67
N SER A 224 9.45 1.73 -15.51
CA SER A 224 8.39 2.70 -15.29
C SER A 224 7.08 1.95 -15.17
N PHE A 225 6.34 2.24 -14.10
CA PHE A 225 5.06 1.62 -13.83
C PHE A 225 3.99 2.55 -14.36
N GLU A 226 3.48 2.21 -15.53
CA GLU A 226 2.49 3.02 -16.22
C GLU A 226 1.10 2.77 -15.63
N GLU A 227 0.25 3.80 -15.67
CA GLU A 227 -1.15 3.76 -15.21
C GLU A 227 -1.92 2.55 -15.79
N GLN A 228 -1.68 2.25 -17.07
CA GLN A 228 -2.31 1.12 -17.76
C GLN A 228 -1.94 -0.23 -17.12
N GLN A 229 -0.71 -0.40 -16.62
CA GLN A 229 -0.29 -1.64 -15.95
C GLN A 229 -0.99 -1.78 -14.59
N ALA A 230 -1.17 -0.68 -13.85
CA ALA A 230 -1.92 -0.67 -12.59
C ALA A 230 -3.38 -1.08 -12.80
N VAL A 231 -4.02 -0.54 -13.85
CA VAL A 231 -5.38 -0.91 -14.27
C VAL A 231 -5.47 -2.39 -14.63
N GLU A 232 -4.52 -2.91 -15.42
CA GLU A 232 -4.49 -4.32 -15.81
C GLU A 232 -4.38 -5.26 -14.60
N LEU A 233 -3.52 -4.92 -13.63
CA LEU A 233 -3.40 -5.67 -12.38
C LEU A 233 -4.71 -5.70 -11.59
N LEU A 234 -5.40 -4.57 -11.47
CA LEU A 234 -6.68 -4.49 -10.75
C LEU A 234 -7.83 -5.19 -11.48
N VAL A 235 -7.86 -5.13 -12.82
CA VAL A 235 -8.82 -5.90 -13.62
C VAL A 235 -8.56 -7.40 -13.47
N LYS A 236 -7.29 -7.83 -13.51
CA LYS A 236 -6.89 -9.22 -13.25
C LYS A 236 -7.33 -9.67 -11.85
N TYR A 237 -7.11 -8.84 -10.82
CA TYR A 237 -7.59 -9.07 -9.46
C TYR A 237 -9.11 -9.29 -9.43
N ASN A 238 -9.90 -8.36 -9.99
CA ASN A 238 -11.35 -8.44 -9.99
C ASN A 238 -11.85 -9.74 -10.67
N THR A 239 -11.28 -10.08 -11.83
CA THR A 239 -11.64 -11.29 -12.59
C THR A 239 -11.35 -12.55 -11.78
N LEU A 240 -10.11 -12.72 -11.29
CA LEU A 240 -9.72 -13.91 -10.55
C LEU A 240 -10.48 -14.05 -9.23
N ARG A 241 -10.71 -12.94 -8.53
CA ARG A 241 -11.51 -12.90 -7.30
C ARG A 241 -12.95 -13.37 -7.55
N LYS A 242 -13.56 -12.90 -8.64
CA LYS A 242 -14.90 -13.32 -9.04
C LYS A 242 -14.95 -14.81 -9.34
N GLU A 243 -14.00 -15.34 -10.10
CA GLU A 243 -13.89 -16.78 -10.41
C GLU A 243 -13.76 -17.61 -9.12
N VAL A 244 -12.91 -17.19 -8.19
CA VAL A 244 -12.75 -17.82 -6.87
C VAL A 244 -14.07 -17.81 -6.10
N SER A 245 -14.79 -16.69 -6.06
CA SER A 245 -16.09 -16.61 -5.39
C SER A 245 -17.14 -17.52 -6.04
N GLU A 246 -17.19 -17.58 -7.37
CA GLU A 246 -18.13 -18.42 -8.12
C GLU A 246 -17.89 -19.91 -7.86
N ASP A 247 -16.63 -20.34 -7.69
CA ASP A 247 -16.26 -21.72 -7.35
C ASP A 247 -16.88 -22.20 -6.01
N ALA A 248 -17.03 -21.30 -5.04
CA ALA A 248 -17.63 -21.65 -3.74
C ALA A 248 -19.17 -21.57 -3.74
N THR A 249 -19.76 -20.55 -4.39
CA THR A 249 -21.20 -20.28 -4.30
C THR A 249 -22.11 -21.32 -4.96
N GLY A 250 -21.56 -22.21 -5.79
CA GLY A 250 -22.31 -23.27 -6.46
C GLY A 250 -22.60 -24.50 -5.60
N GLU A 251 -21.90 -24.67 -4.48
CA GLU A 251 -21.94 -25.90 -3.69
C GLU A 251 -22.68 -25.76 -2.35
N PRO A 252 -23.28 -26.84 -1.83
CA PRO A 252 -23.87 -26.85 -0.49
C PRO A 252 -22.86 -26.40 0.58
N GLY A 253 -23.18 -25.33 1.30
CA GLY A 253 -22.35 -24.80 2.36
C GLY A 253 -21.16 -23.95 1.90
N ASN A 254 -21.19 -23.43 0.67
CA ASN A 254 -20.14 -22.59 0.09
C ASN A 254 -18.76 -23.26 0.04
N LYS A 255 -18.73 -24.57 -0.23
CA LYS A 255 -17.48 -25.32 -0.35
C LYS A 255 -16.84 -25.03 -1.70
N PHE A 256 -15.55 -24.72 -1.71
CA PHE A 256 -14.80 -24.62 -2.97
C PHE A 256 -14.68 -26.00 -3.63
N VAL A 257 -14.86 -26.04 -4.96
CA VAL A 257 -14.74 -27.26 -5.78
C VAL A 257 -13.30 -27.45 -6.24
N SER A 258 -12.67 -26.36 -6.67
CA SER A 258 -11.34 -26.39 -7.27
C SER A 258 -10.21 -26.29 -6.25
N TYR A 259 -10.52 -25.88 -5.02
CA TYR A 259 -9.54 -25.58 -3.98
C TYR A 259 -9.85 -26.29 -2.67
N ASN A 260 -8.83 -26.86 -2.05
CA ASN A 260 -8.92 -27.60 -0.79
C ASN A 260 -8.14 -26.93 0.35
N SER A 261 -7.32 -25.91 0.06
CA SER A 261 -6.59 -25.15 1.07
C SER A 261 -6.42 -23.68 0.71
N LYS A 262 -6.18 -22.84 1.71
CA LYS A 262 -5.83 -21.42 1.55
C LYS A 262 -4.54 -21.24 0.75
N GLU A 263 -3.57 -22.14 0.93
CA GLU A 263 -2.30 -22.07 0.20
C GLU A 263 -2.49 -22.18 -1.32
N GLN A 264 -3.46 -23.00 -1.77
CA GLN A 264 -3.81 -23.06 -3.19
C GLN A 264 -4.39 -21.73 -3.68
N LEU A 265 -5.18 -21.03 -2.86
CA LEU A 265 -5.64 -19.69 -3.21
C LEU A 265 -4.49 -18.69 -3.26
N TYR A 266 -3.57 -18.70 -2.29
CA TYR A 266 -2.41 -17.80 -2.29
C TYR A 266 -1.57 -17.92 -3.56
N GLN A 267 -1.33 -19.15 -4.02
CA GLN A 267 -0.57 -19.42 -5.24
C GLN A 267 -1.22 -18.84 -6.51
N LEU A 268 -2.55 -18.70 -6.56
CA LEU A 268 -3.21 -18.11 -7.74
C LEU A 268 -2.87 -16.63 -7.92
N PHE A 269 -2.69 -15.91 -6.82
CA PHE A 269 -2.47 -14.47 -6.81
C PHE A 269 -0.97 -14.08 -6.81
N ASP A 270 -0.07 -15.00 -6.44
CA ASP A 270 1.34 -14.72 -6.19
C ASP A 270 2.06 -14.02 -7.35
N SER A 271 1.67 -14.33 -8.60
CA SER A 271 2.28 -13.69 -9.78
C SER A 271 2.05 -12.18 -9.87
N PHE A 272 1.09 -11.61 -9.13
CA PHE A 272 0.71 -10.20 -9.29
C PHE A 272 0.23 -9.50 -8.01
N MET A 273 0.15 -10.19 -6.88
CA MET A 273 -0.14 -9.62 -5.57
C MET A 273 0.90 -10.09 -4.55
N THR A 274 1.14 -9.28 -3.54
CA THR A 274 1.92 -9.73 -2.37
C THR A 274 1.10 -10.73 -1.58
N ARG A 275 1.78 -11.68 -0.91
CA ARG A 275 1.11 -12.66 -0.03
C ARG A 275 0.22 -11.96 1.01
N GLN A 276 0.72 -10.90 1.65
CA GLN A 276 -0.03 -10.12 2.63
C GLN A 276 -1.34 -9.56 2.06
N ALA A 277 -1.32 -8.98 0.85
CA ALA A 277 -2.54 -8.44 0.22
C ALA A 277 -3.60 -9.53 -0.03
N VAL A 278 -3.15 -10.74 -0.34
CA VAL A 278 -4.04 -11.89 -0.56
C VAL A 278 -4.56 -12.44 0.76
N GLU A 279 -3.71 -12.52 1.78
CA GLU A 279 -4.09 -12.93 3.14
C GLU A 279 -5.18 -12.01 3.70
N ASP A 280 -5.04 -10.68 3.57
CA ASP A 280 -6.06 -9.71 4.01
C ASP A 280 -7.45 -9.98 3.39
N TYR A 281 -7.49 -10.51 2.16
CA TYR A 281 -8.72 -10.92 1.50
C TYR A 281 -9.21 -12.32 1.94
N VAL A 282 -8.33 -13.31 1.90
CA VAL A 282 -8.65 -14.73 2.13
C VAL A 282 -8.96 -15.00 3.59
N GLU A 283 -8.24 -14.40 4.54
CA GLU A 283 -8.39 -14.71 5.96
C GLU A 283 -9.78 -14.38 6.51
N ILE A 284 -10.38 -13.28 6.05
CA ILE A 284 -11.68 -12.83 6.53
C ILE A 284 -12.84 -13.62 5.91
N ARG A 285 -12.66 -14.20 4.72
CA ARG A 285 -13.74 -14.81 3.93
C ARG A 285 -13.63 -16.32 3.80
N VAL A 286 -12.46 -16.89 4.03
CA VAL A 286 -12.21 -18.30 3.73
C VAL A 286 -11.75 -19.00 4.99
N TYR A 287 -12.30 -20.18 5.22
CA TYR A 287 -11.90 -21.05 6.33
C TYR A 287 -11.75 -22.50 5.86
N GLU A 288 -10.89 -23.23 6.56
CA GLU A 288 -10.64 -24.65 6.32
C GLU A 288 -11.35 -25.49 7.39
N GLU A 289 -12.06 -26.54 6.97
CA GLU A 289 -12.76 -27.44 7.87
C GLU A 289 -12.79 -28.85 7.26
N ASN A 290 -12.50 -29.90 8.04
CA ASN A 290 -12.55 -31.30 7.59
C ASN A 290 -11.81 -31.59 6.26
N GLY A 291 -10.69 -30.91 6.00
CA GLY A 291 -9.90 -31.06 4.77
C GLY A 291 -10.53 -30.43 3.52
N GLY A 292 -11.56 -29.60 3.68
CA GLY A 292 -12.13 -28.77 2.62
C GLY A 292 -11.94 -27.28 2.90
N LEU A 293 -12.05 -26.48 1.85
CA LEU A 293 -12.04 -25.03 1.91
C LEU A 293 -13.47 -24.51 1.74
N TYR A 294 -13.84 -23.49 2.51
CA TYR A 294 -15.20 -22.95 2.55
C TYR A 294 -15.17 -21.42 2.56
N MET A 295 -16.16 -20.81 1.91
CA MET A 295 -16.35 -19.36 1.91
C MET A 295 -17.43 -18.95 2.93
N ASP A 296 -17.10 -18.03 3.83
CA ASP A 296 -18.05 -17.35 4.69
C ASP A 296 -18.90 -16.37 3.86
N GLY A 297 -20.21 -16.38 4.10
CA GLY A 297 -21.18 -15.57 3.36
C GLY A 297 -21.14 -14.11 3.79
N MET A 298 -20.06 -13.41 3.45
CA MET A 298 -19.88 -11.98 3.71
C MET A 298 -20.27 -11.15 2.48
N GLU A 299 -20.61 -9.87 2.71
CA GLU A 299 -20.82 -8.91 1.62
C GLU A 299 -19.61 -8.89 0.69
N ASP A 300 -19.81 -8.72 -0.61
CA ASP A 300 -18.72 -8.81 -1.59
C ASP A 300 -17.61 -7.76 -1.35
N VAL A 301 -16.37 -8.08 -1.74
CA VAL A 301 -15.28 -7.08 -1.67
C VAL A 301 -15.54 -6.02 -2.73
N ARG A 302 -15.20 -4.77 -2.40
CA ARG A 302 -15.22 -3.69 -3.38
C ARG A 302 -14.27 -4.00 -4.53
N ASN A 303 -14.78 -3.79 -5.75
CA ASN A 303 -14.05 -3.98 -6.98
C ASN A 303 -13.54 -2.63 -7.46
N PHE A 304 -12.39 -2.62 -8.10
CA PHE A 304 -11.99 -1.48 -8.92
C PHE A 304 -12.93 -1.37 -10.14
N TRP A 305 -13.39 -0.16 -10.49
CA TRP A 305 -14.24 0.08 -11.66
C TRP A 305 -13.44 0.80 -12.75
N SER A 306 -12.92 0.06 -13.73
CA SER A 306 -12.02 0.61 -14.75
C SER A 306 -12.67 1.64 -15.69
N ASP A 307 -14.00 1.68 -15.73
CA ASP A 307 -14.80 2.65 -16.49
C ASP A 307 -15.10 3.93 -15.70
N LYS A 308 -14.72 4.00 -14.42
CA LYS A 308 -14.95 5.16 -13.55
C LYS A 308 -13.66 5.95 -13.35
N PRO A 309 -13.72 7.27 -13.14
CA PRO A 309 -12.54 8.07 -12.87
C PRO A 309 -11.78 7.58 -11.64
N TYR A 310 -10.46 7.68 -11.70
CA TYR A 310 -9.55 7.41 -10.59
C TYR A 310 -8.34 8.35 -10.70
N GLU A 311 -7.57 8.42 -9.62
CA GLU A 311 -6.30 9.15 -9.56
C GLU A 311 -5.16 8.14 -9.41
N PHE A 312 -4.12 8.28 -10.22
CA PHE A 312 -2.92 7.45 -10.17
C PHE A 312 -1.69 8.32 -9.87
N THR A 313 -1.04 8.07 -8.73
CA THR A 313 0.06 8.90 -8.23
C THR A 313 1.30 8.06 -7.93
N LYS A 314 2.46 8.58 -8.32
CA LYS A 314 3.76 8.04 -7.93
C LYS A 314 4.06 8.45 -6.49
N VAL A 315 4.28 7.47 -5.61
CA VAL A 315 4.65 7.71 -4.20
C VAL A 315 6.17 7.73 -4.05
N SER A 316 6.86 6.80 -4.73
CA SER A 316 8.32 6.70 -4.80
C SER A 316 8.73 6.00 -6.12
N ASP A 317 10.03 5.76 -6.34
CA ASP A 317 10.49 5.00 -7.52
C ASP A 317 10.03 3.54 -7.52
N SER A 318 9.72 2.99 -6.35
CA SER A 318 9.27 1.61 -6.16
C SER A 318 7.83 1.49 -5.66
N GLU A 319 7.06 2.59 -5.62
CA GLU A 319 5.69 2.59 -5.11
C GLU A 319 4.76 3.57 -5.85
N TYR A 320 3.57 3.07 -6.18
CA TYR A 320 2.47 3.86 -6.76
C TYR A 320 1.18 3.63 -6.00
N LYS A 321 0.25 4.58 -6.10
CA LYS A 321 -1.06 4.54 -5.47
C LYS A 321 -2.16 4.88 -6.48
N LEU A 322 -3.21 4.06 -6.49
CA LEU A 322 -4.46 4.35 -7.19
C LEU A 322 -5.56 4.63 -6.18
N VAL A 323 -6.31 5.71 -6.41
CA VAL A 323 -7.43 6.14 -5.57
C VAL A 323 -8.69 6.26 -6.43
N GLN A 324 -9.78 5.62 -6.01
CA GLN A 324 -11.06 5.72 -6.71
C GLN A 324 -12.18 5.98 -5.71
N VAL A 325 -12.96 7.03 -5.95
CA VAL A 325 -14.20 7.28 -5.21
C VAL A 325 -15.30 6.40 -5.80
N GLN A 326 -15.97 5.64 -4.94
CA GLN A 326 -17.05 4.74 -5.31
C GLN A 326 -18.32 5.14 -4.58
N GLU A 327 -19.45 5.13 -5.28
CA GLU A 327 -20.77 5.32 -4.69
C GLU A 327 -21.59 4.05 -4.92
N GLY A 328 -22.00 3.40 -3.82
CA GLY A 328 -22.83 2.21 -3.86
C GLY A 328 -24.11 2.41 -3.07
N ASP A 329 -25.21 1.85 -3.58
CA ASP A 329 -26.54 1.98 -2.95
C ASP A 329 -26.58 1.52 -1.49
N MET A 330 -25.76 0.52 -1.14
CA MET A 330 -25.76 -0.10 0.19
C MET A 330 -24.83 0.59 1.19
N ASN A 331 -23.71 1.15 0.74
CA ASN A 331 -22.63 1.59 1.61
C ASN A 331 -22.35 3.10 1.51
N GLY A 332 -23.11 3.78 0.65
CA GLY A 332 -22.89 5.17 0.37
C GLY A 332 -21.58 5.37 -0.37
N ARG A 333 -20.89 6.44 0.00
CA ARG A 333 -19.67 6.88 -0.66
C ARG A 333 -18.45 6.33 0.08
N GLU A 334 -17.57 5.68 -0.67
CA GLU A 334 -16.35 5.06 -0.18
C GLU A 334 -15.17 5.48 -1.06
N ILE A 335 -13.96 5.37 -0.50
CA ILE A 335 -12.72 5.52 -1.26
C ILE A 335 -12.04 4.16 -1.32
N PHE A 336 -11.85 3.66 -2.53
CA PHE A 336 -11.03 2.51 -2.87
C PHE A 336 -9.57 2.95 -3.01
N PHE A 337 -8.67 2.25 -2.33
CA PHE A 337 -7.23 2.45 -2.43
C PHE A 337 -6.54 1.16 -2.88
N ALA A 338 -5.66 1.28 -3.86
CA ALA A 338 -4.71 0.22 -4.19
C ALA A 338 -3.29 0.79 -4.16
N THR A 339 -2.37 0.07 -3.51
CA THR A 339 -0.93 0.38 -3.61
C THR A 339 -0.23 -0.70 -4.43
N PHE A 340 0.77 -0.28 -5.18
CA PHE A 340 1.59 -1.15 -6.02
C PHE A 340 3.04 -0.95 -5.62
N LYS A 341 3.76 -2.05 -5.44
CA LYS A 341 5.19 -2.02 -5.11
C LYS A 341 5.99 -2.88 -6.08
N ASN A 342 7.18 -2.39 -6.41
CA ASN A 342 8.14 -3.14 -7.19
C ASN A 342 8.93 -4.07 -6.26
N PHE A 343 8.87 -5.36 -6.51
CA PHE A 343 9.65 -6.38 -5.84
C PHE A 343 10.55 -7.04 -6.86
N SER A 344 11.84 -6.68 -6.84
CA SER A 344 12.86 -7.26 -7.73
C SER A 344 12.48 -7.15 -9.22
N GLY A 345 12.05 -5.95 -9.64
CA GLY A 345 11.63 -5.68 -11.02
C GLY A 345 10.18 -6.04 -11.33
N VAL A 346 9.47 -6.74 -10.44
CA VAL A 346 8.08 -7.15 -10.65
C VAL A 346 7.13 -6.26 -9.85
N TRP A 347 6.25 -5.54 -10.55
CA TRP A 347 5.20 -4.76 -9.91
C TRP A 347 4.06 -5.67 -9.44
N LYS A 348 3.74 -5.62 -8.14
CA LYS A 348 2.65 -6.36 -7.53
C LYS A 348 1.68 -5.42 -6.81
N ILE A 349 0.42 -5.81 -6.72
CA ILE A 349 -0.54 -5.19 -5.81
C ILE A 349 -0.09 -5.49 -4.38
N ASN A 350 0.23 -4.44 -3.65
CA ASN A 350 0.76 -4.54 -2.29
C ASN A 350 -0.34 -4.43 -1.23
N THR A 351 -1.35 -3.60 -1.45
CA THR A 351 -2.55 -3.53 -0.60
C THR A 351 -3.77 -3.13 -1.41
N ILE A 352 -4.94 -3.60 -0.98
CA ILE A 352 -6.25 -3.10 -1.41
C ILE A 352 -7.05 -2.80 -0.15
N THR A 353 -7.51 -1.57 -0.01
CA THR A 353 -8.31 -1.16 1.15
C THR A 353 -9.46 -0.27 0.73
N THR A 354 -10.46 -0.16 1.59
CA THR A 354 -11.57 0.78 1.43
C THR A 354 -11.78 1.54 2.71
N GLU A 355 -12.15 2.80 2.58
CA GLU A 355 -12.51 3.66 3.69
C GLU A 355 -13.86 4.31 3.40
N ASN A 356 -14.75 4.33 4.39
CA ASN A 356 -15.98 5.10 4.29
C ASN A 356 -15.62 6.57 4.18
N ASP A 357 -16.07 7.21 3.09
CA ASP A 357 -15.81 8.62 2.90
C ASP A 357 -16.82 9.45 3.68
N ASN A 358 -16.49 9.73 4.94
CA ASN A 358 -17.22 10.68 5.75
C ASN A 358 -16.85 12.14 5.43
N SER A 359 -15.95 12.37 4.46
CA SER A 359 -15.52 13.71 4.07
C SER A 359 -16.48 14.35 3.08
N THR A 360 -16.31 15.65 2.91
CA THR A 360 -17.00 16.49 1.94
C THR A 360 -17.06 15.80 0.56
N PRO A 361 -18.24 15.72 -0.10
CA PRO A 361 -18.39 15.14 -1.43
C PRO A 361 -17.24 15.53 -2.35
N TRP A 362 -16.44 14.60 -2.87
CA TRP A 362 -15.39 14.89 -3.86
C TRP A 362 -16.03 15.20 -5.21
N LEU A 363 -15.49 16.17 -5.94
CA LEU A 363 -15.84 16.39 -7.34
C LEU A 363 -14.80 15.67 -8.19
N SER A 364 -15.21 14.63 -8.93
CA SER A 364 -14.32 13.96 -9.89
C SER A 364 -14.20 14.76 -11.18
N SER A 365 -13.16 14.51 -11.99
CA SER A 365 -13.01 15.15 -13.30
C SER A 365 -14.21 14.88 -14.22
N ALA A 366 -14.76 13.66 -14.20
CA ALA A 366 -16.00 13.35 -14.91
C ALA A 366 -17.20 14.11 -14.33
N GLY A 367 -17.37 14.16 -13.00
CA GLY A 367 -18.46 14.92 -12.39
C GLY A 367 -18.40 16.42 -12.68
N ALA A 368 -17.21 17.00 -12.71
CA ALA A 368 -16.99 18.39 -13.15
C ALA A 368 -17.37 18.57 -14.63
N THR A 369 -16.98 17.62 -15.48
CA THR A 369 -17.29 17.62 -16.92
C THR A 369 -18.79 17.45 -17.18
N ASP A 370 -19.48 16.60 -16.41
CA ASP A 370 -20.92 16.39 -16.48
C ASP A 370 -21.67 17.66 -16.06
N LEU A 371 -21.27 18.31 -14.96
CA LEU A 371 -21.84 19.60 -14.53
C LEU A 371 -21.68 20.68 -15.61
N LEU A 372 -20.49 20.77 -16.22
CA LEU A 372 -20.26 21.68 -17.35
C LEU A 372 -21.15 21.31 -18.53
N GLY A 373 -21.31 20.02 -18.84
CA GLY A 373 -22.19 19.55 -19.90
C GLY A 373 -23.64 19.94 -19.71
N ASP A 374 -24.19 19.64 -18.54
CA ASP A 374 -25.56 19.99 -18.16
C ASP A 374 -25.78 21.50 -18.25
N TYR A 375 -24.80 22.29 -17.80
CA TYR A 375 -24.82 23.74 -17.92
C TYR A 375 -24.89 24.23 -19.36
N HIS A 376 -24.02 23.73 -20.24
CA HIS A 376 -24.01 24.13 -21.65
C HIS A 376 -25.28 23.71 -22.38
N ASN A 377 -25.77 22.49 -22.14
CA ASN A 377 -27.00 21.99 -22.75
C ASN A 377 -28.21 22.84 -22.34
N ARG A 378 -28.35 23.17 -21.05
CA ARG A 378 -29.45 24.03 -20.57
C ARG A 378 -29.36 25.45 -21.12
N LEU A 379 -28.17 26.03 -21.23
CA LEU A 379 -27.99 27.34 -21.86
C LEU A 379 -28.38 27.34 -23.33
N GLU A 380 -27.98 26.31 -24.08
CA GLU A 380 -28.30 26.17 -25.50
C GLU A 380 -29.81 26.06 -25.72
N GLU A 381 -30.51 25.26 -24.92
CA GLU A 381 -31.97 25.15 -24.97
C GLU A 381 -32.67 26.49 -24.72
N ILE A 382 -32.19 27.27 -23.75
CA ILE A 382 -32.73 28.58 -23.41
C ILE A 382 -32.52 29.57 -24.56
N PHE A 383 -31.29 29.67 -25.08
CA PHE A 383 -30.98 30.63 -26.13
C PHE A 383 -31.61 30.26 -27.47
N LYS A 384 -31.82 28.97 -27.76
CA LYS A 384 -32.58 28.54 -28.93
C LYS A 384 -34.01 29.09 -28.92
N ASP A 385 -34.67 29.10 -27.77
CA ASP A 385 -36.05 29.62 -27.62
C ASP A 385 -36.16 31.11 -28.02
N ALA A 386 -35.18 31.93 -27.61
CA ALA A 386 -35.14 33.34 -27.95
C ALA A 386 -34.57 33.62 -29.35
N ALA A 387 -33.57 32.87 -29.81
CA ALA A 387 -32.96 33.08 -31.13
C ALA A 387 -33.96 32.88 -32.28
N ASP A 388 -34.92 31.97 -32.11
CA ASP A 388 -35.98 31.71 -33.09
C ASP A 388 -37.13 32.74 -33.02
N ALA A 389 -37.13 33.65 -32.04
CA ALA A 389 -38.15 34.69 -31.89
C ALA A 389 -37.78 35.95 -32.68
N PRO A 390 -38.69 36.53 -33.49
CA PRO A 390 -38.39 37.73 -34.29
C PRO A 390 -37.94 38.95 -33.47
N ASP A 391 -38.40 39.05 -32.22
CA ASP A 391 -38.07 40.11 -31.28
C ASP A 391 -37.01 39.68 -30.24
N ARG A 392 -36.46 38.47 -30.39
CA ARG A 392 -35.50 37.84 -29.47
C ARG A 392 -36.01 37.70 -28.04
N LYS A 393 -37.33 37.69 -27.86
CA LYS A 393 -37.97 37.53 -26.56
C LYS A 393 -38.03 36.05 -26.20
N PHE A 394 -37.61 35.70 -24.99
CA PHE A 394 -37.76 34.34 -24.48
C PHE A 394 -39.26 34.00 -24.33
N LYS A 395 -39.69 32.84 -24.82
CA LYS A 395 -41.08 32.38 -24.69
C LYS A 395 -41.29 31.67 -23.36
N THR A 396 -40.28 30.94 -22.92
CA THR A 396 -40.32 30.07 -21.75
C THR A 396 -40.06 30.83 -20.46
N TYR A 397 -39.11 31.77 -20.48
CA TYR A 397 -38.63 32.50 -19.30
C TYR A 397 -39.02 33.97 -19.38
N LYS A 398 -39.58 34.50 -18.28
CA LYS A 398 -40.06 35.88 -18.18
C LYS A 398 -39.10 36.80 -17.43
N SER A 399 -38.23 36.24 -16.60
CA SER A 399 -37.29 36.99 -15.77
C SER A 399 -35.97 36.24 -15.62
N LEU A 400 -34.94 36.95 -15.18
CA LEU A 400 -33.66 36.34 -14.78
C LEU A 400 -33.82 35.40 -13.58
N GLU A 401 -34.78 35.66 -12.69
CA GLU A 401 -35.07 34.80 -11.54
C GLU A 401 -35.55 33.41 -11.97
N GLU A 402 -36.40 33.33 -12.99
CA GLU A 402 -36.86 32.04 -13.53
C GLU A 402 -35.72 31.23 -14.14
N ILE A 403 -34.78 31.89 -14.84
CA ILE A 403 -33.56 31.23 -15.33
C ILE A 403 -32.72 30.76 -14.14
N ASN A 404 -32.42 31.62 -13.16
CA ASN A 404 -31.63 31.24 -11.99
C ASN A 404 -32.21 30.01 -11.27
N LYS A 405 -33.54 29.95 -11.13
CA LYS A 405 -34.22 28.79 -10.54
C LYS A 405 -34.03 27.51 -11.36
N ASN A 406 -33.98 27.61 -12.68
CA ASN A 406 -33.75 26.47 -13.58
C ASN A 406 -32.31 25.93 -13.55
N PHE A 407 -31.35 26.70 -13.02
CA PHE A 407 -29.95 26.29 -12.89
C PHE A 407 -29.51 26.05 -11.44
N ALA A 408 -30.42 26.18 -10.47
CA ALA A 408 -30.09 26.17 -9.04
C ALA A 408 -29.44 24.87 -8.53
N ASP A 409 -29.52 23.78 -9.30
CA ASP A 409 -28.89 22.49 -9.03
C ASP A 409 -27.53 22.29 -9.71
N ILE A 410 -27.09 23.19 -10.60
CA ILE A 410 -25.84 23.05 -11.37
C ILE A 410 -24.92 24.27 -11.30
N ALA A 411 -25.44 25.46 -10.97
CA ALA A 411 -24.67 26.70 -10.97
C ALA A 411 -25.10 27.63 -9.83
N THR A 412 -24.16 28.42 -9.30
CA THR A 412 -24.48 29.43 -8.29
C THR A 412 -25.24 30.60 -8.90
N GLY A 413 -26.14 31.22 -8.13
CA GLY A 413 -26.91 32.38 -8.58
C GLY A 413 -26.03 33.59 -8.93
N ASP A 414 -24.95 33.81 -8.17
CA ASP A 414 -24.01 34.90 -8.42
C ASP A 414 -23.23 34.70 -9.73
N PHE A 415 -22.78 33.47 -10.00
CA PHE A 415 -22.17 33.11 -11.28
C PHE A 415 -23.12 33.35 -12.44
N LEU A 416 -24.34 32.79 -12.37
CA LEU A 416 -25.33 32.92 -13.45
C LEU A 416 -25.67 34.37 -13.74
N LYS A 417 -25.90 35.15 -12.69
CA LYS A 417 -26.20 36.58 -12.83
C LYS A 417 -25.09 37.29 -13.58
N LYS A 418 -23.83 37.11 -13.18
CA LYS A 418 -22.66 37.71 -13.83
C LYS A 418 -22.47 37.20 -15.26
N HIS A 419 -22.65 35.91 -15.49
CA HIS A 419 -22.42 35.31 -16.81
C HIS A 419 -23.50 35.68 -17.84
N LEU A 420 -24.73 35.91 -17.37
CA LEU A 420 -25.87 36.25 -18.23
C LEU A 420 -26.06 37.76 -18.42
N GLU A 421 -25.42 38.62 -17.63
CA GLU A 421 -25.70 40.07 -17.62
C GLU A 421 -25.50 40.75 -18.97
N ASP A 422 -24.52 40.28 -19.75
CA ASP A 422 -24.23 40.80 -21.10
C ASP A 422 -25.02 40.07 -22.20
N LEU A 423 -25.68 38.94 -21.86
CA LEU A 423 -26.37 38.10 -22.82
C LEU A 423 -27.87 38.39 -22.85
N VAL A 424 -28.48 38.73 -21.72
CA VAL A 424 -29.92 38.93 -21.59
C VAL A 424 -30.29 40.25 -20.93
N ALA A 425 -31.42 40.83 -21.34
CA ALA A 425 -31.98 42.03 -20.74
C ALA A 425 -33.43 41.78 -20.28
N GLU A 426 -33.70 42.04 -19.01
CA GLU A 426 -35.05 42.00 -18.44
C GLU A 426 -35.76 43.33 -18.64
N LYS A 427 -36.93 43.29 -19.30
CA LYS A 427 -37.80 44.44 -19.55
C LYS A 427 -39.15 44.21 -18.86
N PRO A 428 -40.00 45.26 -18.69
CA PRO A 428 -41.28 45.11 -18.01
C PRO A 428 -42.22 44.05 -18.61
N ASP A 429 -42.05 43.74 -19.90
CA ASP A 429 -42.90 42.80 -20.63
C ASP A 429 -42.25 41.44 -20.86
N GLY A 430 -41.00 41.21 -20.40
CA GLY A 430 -40.34 39.91 -20.44
C GLY A 430 -38.82 39.98 -20.56
N LEU A 431 -38.20 38.82 -20.77
CA LEU A 431 -36.75 38.67 -20.94
C LEU A 431 -36.38 38.64 -22.43
N TYR A 432 -35.24 39.24 -22.78
CA TYR A 432 -34.76 39.36 -24.16
C TYR A 432 -33.31 38.93 -24.28
N LEU A 433 -32.96 38.22 -25.35
CA LEU A 433 -31.58 37.95 -25.74
C LEU A 433 -31.01 39.19 -26.44
N VAL A 434 -29.92 39.75 -25.93
CA VAL A 434 -29.33 41.01 -26.44
C VAL A 434 -27.96 40.84 -27.11
N SER A 435 -27.26 39.74 -26.84
CA SER A 435 -25.97 39.43 -27.48
C SER A 435 -26.15 38.52 -28.69
N ASP A 436 -25.44 38.81 -29.78
CA ASP A 436 -25.30 37.91 -30.94
C ASP A 436 -24.21 36.84 -30.73
N GLU A 437 -23.41 36.98 -29.69
CA GLU A 437 -22.34 36.06 -29.35
C GLU A 437 -22.87 34.93 -28.46
N ALA A 438 -22.57 33.69 -28.85
CA ALA A 438 -22.82 32.54 -28.00
C ALA A 438 -21.78 32.50 -26.86
N PRO A 439 -22.16 32.02 -25.66
CA PRO A 439 -21.21 31.81 -24.59
C PRO A 439 -20.14 30.80 -25.00
N SER A 440 -18.92 30.99 -24.51
CA SER A 440 -17.79 30.07 -24.75
C SER A 440 -18.16 28.66 -24.31
N ARG A 441 -17.88 27.66 -25.16
CA ARG A 441 -18.20 26.25 -24.88
C ARG A 441 -17.01 25.51 -24.27
N TYR A 442 -17.28 24.69 -23.26
CA TYR A 442 -16.38 23.60 -22.86
C TYR A 442 -16.31 22.57 -24.01
N SER A 443 -15.11 22.10 -24.32
CA SER A 443 -14.94 21.04 -25.32
C SER A 443 -14.50 19.75 -24.64
N TYR A 444 -15.23 18.67 -24.92
CA TYR A 444 -14.94 17.33 -24.37
C TYR A 444 -13.70 16.69 -25.00
N ASP A 445 -13.22 17.24 -26.11
CA ASP A 445 -12.10 16.67 -26.87
C ASP A 445 -10.74 17.00 -26.25
N PHE A 446 -10.67 17.97 -25.33
CA PHE A 446 -9.42 18.38 -24.70
C PHE A 446 -9.30 17.80 -23.29
N ARG A 447 -8.09 17.31 -22.97
CA ARG A 447 -7.75 16.84 -21.63
C ARG A 447 -7.86 18.00 -20.64
N SER A 448 -8.55 17.75 -19.53
CA SER A 448 -8.68 18.68 -18.42
C SER A 448 -7.88 18.19 -17.21
N ASP A 449 -7.44 19.14 -16.40
CA ASP A 449 -6.84 18.91 -15.09
C ASP A 449 -7.77 19.49 -14.02
N LEU A 450 -8.16 18.66 -13.06
CA LEU A 450 -9.05 19.04 -11.97
C LEU A 450 -8.25 19.08 -10.67
N THR A 451 -8.07 20.28 -10.13
CA THR A 451 -7.33 20.50 -8.89
C THR A 451 -8.29 20.88 -7.76
N ARG A 452 -8.17 20.19 -6.62
CA ARG A 452 -8.84 20.60 -5.39
C ARG A 452 -8.16 21.85 -4.81
N THR A 453 -8.91 22.93 -4.65
CA THR A 453 -8.39 24.21 -4.12
C THR A 453 -8.74 24.44 -2.65
N SER A 454 -9.80 23.80 -2.16
CA SER A 454 -10.19 23.78 -0.75
C SER A 454 -11.02 22.52 -0.44
N ASP A 455 -11.53 22.38 0.79
CA ASP A 455 -12.48 21.31 1.11
C ASP A 455 -13.78 21.40 0.32
N THR A 456 -14.16 22.62 -0.08
CA THR A 456 -15.43 22.96 -0.73
C THR A 456 -15.26 23.54 -2.12
N ASP A 457 -14.04 23.56 -2.68
CA ASP A 457 -13.75 24.25 -3.93
C ASP A 457 -12.80 23.46 -4.84
N TYR A 458 -13.15 23.38 -6.13
CA TYR A 458 -12.34 22.77 -7.17
C TYR A 458 -12.13 23.73 -8.34
N LYS A 459 -11.03 23.53 -9.05
CA LYS A 459 -10.69 24.25 -10.27
C LYS A 459 -10.36 23.25 -11.38
N LEU A 460 -11.13 23.29 -12.45
CA LEU A 460 -10.84 22.59 -13.69
C LEU A 460 -10.11 23.55 -14.63
N THR A 461 -8.98 23.11 -15.18
CA THR A 461 -8.26 23.82 -16.23
C THR A 461 -8.16 22.93 -17.47
N GLN A 462 -8.32 23.54 -18.64
CA GLN A 462 -8.24 22.86 -19.92
C GLN A 462 -7.50 23.76 -20.91
N SER A 463 -6.43 23.21 -21.50
CA SER A 463 -5.73 23.86 -22.61
C SER A 463 -6.44 23.51 -23.90
N GLN A 464 -6.88 24.53 -24.64
CA GLN A 464 -7.52 24.40 -25.94
C GLN A 464 -6.53 24.79 -27.05
N GLU A 465 -6.96 24.63 -28.31
CA GLU A 465 -6.23 25.16 -29.46
C GLU A 465 -6.06 26.69 -29.37
N ASN A 466 -5.06 27.21 -30.09
CA ASN A 466 -4.79 28.66 -30.20
C ASN A 466 -4.44 29.35 -28.88
N ASN A 467 -3.78 28.64 -27.94
CA ASN A 467 -3.36 29.17 -26.65
C ASN A 467 -4.53 29.70 -25.79
N LEU A 468 -5.74 29.15 -25.99
CA LEU A 468 -6.89 29.44 -25.15
C LEU A 468 -6.89 28.49 -23.95
N TYR A 469 -7.13 29.05 -22.76
CA TYR A 469 -7.26 28.31 -21.51
C TYR A 469 -8.66 28.49 -20.98
N TYR A 470 -9.36 27.37 -20.87
CA TYR A 470 -10.65 27.31 -20.22
C TYR A 470 -10.44 26.96 -18.75
N THR A 471 -11.01 27.77 -17.86
CA THR A 471 -10.99 27.54 -16.42
C THR A 471 -12.42 27.53 -15.90
N ALA A 472 -12.79 26.48 -15.19
CA ALA A 472 -14.05 26.42 -14.44
C ALA A 472 -13.76 26.22 -12.95
N GLU A 473 -14.49 26.93 -12.10
CA GLU A 473 -14.40 26.79 -10.64
C GLU A 473 -15.72 26.24 -10.13
N PHE A 474 -15.65 25.32 -9.17
CA PHE A 474 -16.80 24.63 -8.59
C PHE A 474 -16.80 24.83 -7.09
N VAL A 475 -17.98 25.00 -6.50
CA VAL A 475 -18.16 25.15 -5.05
C VAL A 475 -19.20 24.16 -4.53
N LEU A 476 -18.97 23.59 -3.36
CA LEU A 476 -19.94 22.74 -2.69
C LEU A 476 -20.87 23.60 -1.84
N GLN A 477 -22.15 23.62 -2.18
CA GLN A 477 -23.19 24.31 -1.40
C GLN A 477 -24.36 23.36 -1.16
N ASN A 478 -24.80 23.28 0.11
CA ASN A 478 -25.92 22.43 0.52
C ASN A 478 -25.78 20.95 0.07
N GLY A 479 -24.54 20.44 0.08
CA GLY A 479 -24.23 19.07 -0.33
C GLY A 479 -24.24 18.82 -1.83
N LYS A 480 -24.28 19.87 -2.67
CA LYS A 480 -24.20 19.77 -4.14
C LYS A 480 -23.05 20.60 -4.69
N TRP A 481 -22.36 20.06 -5.68
CA TRP A 481 -21.35 20.79 -6.43
C TRP A 481 -22.03 21.69 -7.46
N LEU A 482 -21.67 22.96 -7.46
CA LEU A 482 -22.22 23.98 -8.35
C LEU A 482 -21.09 24.69 -9.07
N ILE A 483 -21.33 25.09 -10.32
CA ILE A 483 -20.43 25.97 -11.06
C ILE A 483 -20.44 27.35 -10.41
N ASN A 484 -19.26 27.81 -10.01
CA ASN A 484 -19.03 29.10 -9.37
C ASN A 484 -18.42 30.14 -10.33
N ASN A 485 -17.67 29.68 -11.34
CA ASN A 485 -17.03 30.58 -12.29
C ASN A 485 -16.64 29.83 -13.56
N ILE A 486 -16.66 30.52 -14.70
CA ILE A 486 -16.11 30.05 -15.97
C ILE A 486 -15.38 31.23 -16.62
N VAL A 487 -14.11 31.03 -16.97
CA VAL A 487 -13.26 32.03 -17.63
C VAL A 487 -12.51 31.39 -18.78
N THR A 488 -12.53 32.06 -19.94
CA THR A 488 -11.67 31.73 -21.07
C THR A 488 -10.59 32.80 -21.21
N THR A 489 -9.32 32.42 -21.13
CA THR A 489 -8.18 33.35 -21.23
C THR A 489 -7.30 32.99 -22.41
N GLN A 490 -6.88 33.97 -23.21
CA GLN A 490 -5.87 33.79 -24.25
C GLN A 490 -4.49 34.08 -23.66
N LEU A 491 -3.54 33.13 -23.76
CA LEU A 491 -2.14 33.42 -23.46
C LEU A 491 -1.54 34.24 -24.62
N ASN A 492 -1.00 35.41 -24.27
CA ASN A 492 -0.28 36.30 -25.19
C ASN A 492 1.15 35.84 -25.45
#